data_AF-A0A1M4TV45-F1
#
_entry.id   AF-A0A1M4TV45-F1
#
_cell.length_a   1.000
_cell.length_b   1.000
_cell.length_c   1.000
_cell.angle_alpha   90.00
_cell.angle_beta   90.00
_cell.angle_gamma   90.00
#
_symmetry.space_group_name_H-M   'P 1'
#
loop_
_entity.id
_entity.type
_entity.pdbx_description
1 polymer ?
#
loop_
_entity_poly.entity_id
_entity_poly.type
_entity_poly.pdbx_seq_one_letter_code
_entity_poly.pdbx_strand_id
1 'polypeptide(L)'
;MKTKIGITEQNTEAVATQLAKLLADETVLYIKTRNAHWNVTGDNFHANHIFFEEQYKQLDELIDSVAERLRKIGHYAPATMKIYLELTHLTEYSDRTNDGLGYMKDLLSDHESIIEFLRGNITPFAEEYKDYGTSDFITGLMETHEEMAWMIRSYFR
;
A
#
# COMPACT_ATOMS: atom_id res chain seq x y z
N MET A 1 7.22 4.57 -27.99
CA MET A 1 7.67 5.98 -27.93
C MET A 1 8.15 6.24 -26.50
N LYS A 2 9.30 6.90 -26.29
CA LYS A 2 9.80 7.17 -24.94
C LYS A 2 8.93 8.24 -24.26
N THR A 3 8.66 8.08 -22.96
CA THR A 3 7.96 9.09 -22.15
C THR A 3 8.80 10.36 -22.05
N LYS A 4 8.19 11.52 -22.36
CA LYS A 4 8.88 12.82 -22.34
C LYS A 4 8.04 13.82 -21.55
N ILE A 5 8.18 13.77 -20.23
CA ILE A 5 7.40 14.56 -19.26
C ILE A 5 8.25 15.60 -18.50
N GLY A 6 9.47 15.86 -18.95
CA GLY A 6 10.35 16.86 -18.32
C GLY A 6 11.17 16.35 -17.14
N ILE A 7 11.14 15.05 -16.85
CA ILE A 7 11.96 14.38 -15.83
C ILE A 7 13.01 13.50 -16.54
N THR A 8 14.22 13.38 -15.99
CA THR A 8 15.29 12.56 -16.57
C THR A 8 14.95 11.07 -16.49
N GLU A 9 15.47 10.26 -17.42
CA GLU A 9 15.27 8.80 -17.43
C GLU A 9 15.74 8.18 -16.10
N GLN A 10 16.92 8.57 -15.63
CA GLN A 10 17.48 8.16 -14.33
C GLN A 10 16.53 8.48 -13.15
N ASN A 11 15.96 9.68 -13.11
CA ASN A 11 15.07 10.07 -12.01
C ASN A 11 13.74 9.29 -12.07
N THR A 12 13.15 9.12 -13.26
CA THR A 12 11.94 8.30 -13.39
C THR A 12 12.18 6.84 -13.02
N GLU A 13 13.37 6.30 -13.29
CA GLU A 13 13.76 4.94 -12.89
C GLU A 13 13.92 4.81 -11.37
N ALA A 14 14.51 5.81 -10.72
CA ALA A 14 14.60 5.85 -9.26
C ALA A 14 13.22 5.90 -8.59
N VAL A 15 12.32 6.76 -9.09
CA VAL A 15 10.93 6.84 -8.62
C VAL A 15 10.19 5.52 -8.88
N ALA A 16 10.34 4.94 -10.07
CA ALA A 16 9.70 3.68 -10.43
C ALA A 16 10.16 2.52 -9.53
N THR A 17 11.43 2.50 -9.12
CA THR A 17 11.96 1.49 -8.20
C THR A 17 11.23 1.53 -6.85
N GLN A 18 10.93 2.72 -6.33
CA GLN A 18 10.21 2.87 -5.06
C GLN A 18 8.70 2.58 -5.22
N LEU A 19 8.09 3.05 -6.31
CA LEU A 19 6.68 2.73 -6.60
C LEU A 19 6.45 1.23 -6.83
N ALA A 20 7.42 0.50 -7.38
CA ALA A 20 7.33 -0.94 -7.55
C ALA A 20 7.29 -1.68 -6.20
N LYS A 21 8.01 -1.18 -5.20
CA LYS A 21 7.96 -1.70 -3.83
C LYS A 21 6.64 -1.36 -3.15
N LEU A 22 6.17 -0.11 -3.30
CA LEU A 22 4.86 0.29 -2.82
C LEU A 22 3.75 -0.59 -3.42
N LEU A 23 3.77 -0.82 -4.73
CA LEU A 23 2.78 -1.70 -5.39
C LEU A 23 2.79 -3.12 -4.82
N ALA A 24 3.98 -3.63 -4.49
CA ALA A 24 4.12 -4.93 -3.83
C ALA A 24 3.51 -4.91 -2.41
N ASP A 25 3.82 -3.88 -1.61
CA ASP A 25 3.27 -3.70 -0.26
C ASP A 25 1.74 -3.58 -0.28
N GLU A 26 1.18 -2.75 -1.18
CA GLU A 26 -0.28 -2.62 -1.36
C GLU A 26 -0.94 -3.96 -1.72
N THR A 27 -0.31 -4.72 -2.63
CA THR A 27 -0.84 -6.02 -3.06
C THR A 27 -0.81 -7.04 -1.93
N VAL A 28 0.27 -7.10 -1.16
CA VAL A 28 0.39 -7.99 -0.01
C VAL A 28 -0.63 -7.62 1.06
N LEU A 29 -0.75 -6.32 1.38
CA LEU A 29 -1.73 -5.83 2.34
C LEU A 29 -3.17 -6.16 1.90
N TYR A 30 -3.50 -5.96 0.63
CA TYR A 30 -4.79 -6.37 0.06
C TYR A 30 -5.10 -7.85 0.30
N ILE A 31 -4.14 -8.74 0.02
CA ILE A 31 -4.34 -10.18 0.23
C ILE A 31 -4.45 -10.51 1.73
N LYS A 32 -3.69 -9.84 2.61
CA LYS A 32 -3.83 -9.98 4.06
C LYS A 32 -5.21 -9.52 4.55
N THR A 33 -5.73 -8.41 4.02
CA THR A 33 -7.07 -7.89 4.35
C THR A 33 -8.18 -8.81 3.81
N ARG A 34 -8.01 -9.39 2.61
CA ARG A 34 -8.90 -10.46 2.10
C ARG A 34 -8.90 -11.68 3.01
N ASN A 35 -7.72 -12.11 3.48
CA ASN A 35 -7.61 -13.19 4.46
C ASN A 35 -8.38 -12.86 5.74
N ALA A 36 -8.23 -11.64 6.27
CA ALA A 36 -9.00 -11.16 7.42
C ALA A 36 -10.52 -11.24 7.16
N HIS A 37 -10.97 -10.73 6.02
CA HIS A 37 -12.37 -10.77 5.62
C HIS A 37 -12.92 -12.21 5.54
N TRP A 38 -12.18 -13.15 4.96
CA TRP A 38 -12.66 -14.53 4.79
C TRP A 38 -12.63 -15.35 6.08
N ASN A 39 -11.62 -15.15 6.93
CA ASN A 39 -11.30 -16.08 8.00
C ASN A 39 -11.51 -15.51 9.41
N VAL A 40 -11.93 -14.25 9.55
CA VAL A 40 -12.29 -13.70 10.85
C VAL A 40 -13.41 -14.51 11.51
N THR A 41 -13.30 -14.72 12.82
CA THR A 41 -14.28 -15.43 13.64
C THR A 41 -14.55 -14.66 14.94
N GLY A 42 -15.55 -15.12 15.71
CA GLY A 42 -15.94 -14.54 17.00
C GLY A 42 -17.25 -13.74 16.95
N ASP A 43 -17.67 -13.22 18.10
CA ASP A 43 -19.01 -12.62 18.30
C ASP A 43 -19.28 -11.40 17.41
N ASN A 44 -18.23 -10.67 17.03
CA ASN A 44 -18.29 -9.50 16.15
C ASN A 44 -18.07 -9.84 14.66
N PHE A 45 -18.21 -11.11 14.28
CA PHE A 45 -17.91 -11.61 12.92
C PHE A 45 -18.42 -10.70 11.81
N HIS A 46 -19.72 -10.40 11.80
CA HIS A 46 -20.35 -9.69 10.68
C HIS A 46 -19.81 -8.26 10.52
N ALA A 47 -19.64 -7.53 11.64
CA ALA A 47 -19.11 -6.18 11.62
C ALA A 47 -17.64 -6.15 11.13
N ASN A 48 -16.80 -7.07 11.64
CA ASN A 48 -15.41 -7.18 11.21
C ASN A 48 -15.31 -7.60 9.73
N HIS A 49 -16.16 -8.54 9.30
CA HIS A 49 -16.21 -9.01 7.92
C HIS A 49 -16.52 -7.87 6.94
N ILE A 50 -17.51 -7.02 7.25
CA ILE A 50 -17.83 -5.83 6.45
C ILE A 50 -16.70 -4.80 6.51
N PHE A 51 -16.14 -4.54 7.70
CA PHE A 51 -15.05 -3.58 7.87
C PHE A 51 -13.81 -3.95 7.02
N PHE A 52 -13.39 -5.21 7.03
CA PHE A 52 -12.30 -5.68 6.17
C PHE A 52 -12.67 -5.64 4.69
N GLU A 53 -13.96 -5.76 4.36
CA GLU A 53 -14.43 -5.58 2.98
C GLU A 53 -14.25 -4.16 2.47
N GLU A 54 -14.65 -3.18 3.26
CA GLU A 54 -14.48 -1.76 2.93
C GLU A 54 -12.99 -1.45 2.70
N GLN A 55 -12.12 -1.94 3.58
CA GLN A 55 -10.67 -1.74 3.42
C GLN A 55 -10.09 -2.41 2.18
N TYR A 56 -10.40 -3.69 1.90
CA TYR A 56 -9.80 -4.33 0.72
C TYR A 56 -10.29 -3.68 -0.58
N LYS A 57 -11.52 -3.14 -0.62
CA LYS A 57 -12.03 -2.41 -1.79
C LYS A 57 -11.25 -1.12 -2.02
N GLN A 58 -10.95 -0.39 -0.95
CA GLN A 58 -10.12 0.80 -1.04
C GLN A 58 -8.69 0.46 -1.49
N LEU A 59 -8.09 -0.60 -0.94
CA LEU A 59 -6.77 -1.08 -1.36
C LEU A 59 -6.74 -1.52 -2.83
N ASP A 60 -7.83 -2.12 -3.35
CA ASP A 60 -7.95 -2.51 -4.78
C ASP A 60 -7.80 -1.28 -5.70
N GLU A 61 -8.42 -0.16 -5.34
CA GLU A 61 -8.31 1.11 -6.08
C GLU A 61 -6.91 1.73 -5.96
N LEU A 62 -6.26 1.60 -4.79
CA LEU A 62 -4.90 2.09 -4.57
C LEU A 62 -3.87 1.29 -5.39
N ILE A 63 -4.01 -0.03 -5.46
CA ILE A 63 -3.15 -0.91 -6.28
C ILE A 63 -3.16 -0.45 -7.74
N ASP A 64 -4.34 -0.25 -8.33
CA ASP A 64 -4.47 0.23 -9.70
C ASP A 64 -3.84 1.61 -9.87
N SER A 65 -4.13 2.54 -8.94
CA SER A 65 -3.60 3.90 -8.98
C SER A 65 -2.06 3.94 -8.94
N VAL A 66 -1.42 3.11 -8.12
CA VAL A 66 0.05 3.00 -8.04
C VAL A 66 0.62 2.35 -9.30
N ALA A 67 0.01 1.27 -9.78
CA ALA A 67 0.41 0.60 -11.02
C ALA A 67 0.32 1.54 -12.22
N GLU A 68 -0.77 2.31 -12.34
CA GLU A 68 -0.91 3.31 -13.38
C GLU A 68 0.06 4.47 -13.20
N ARG A 69 0.42 4.87 -11.97
CA ARG A 69 1.43 5.91 -11.75
C ARG A 69 2.77 5.51 -12.36
N LEU A 70 3.20 4.26 -12.19
CA LEU A 70 4.37 3.69 -12.88
C LEU A 70 4.26 3.84 -14.40
N ARG A 71 3.10 3.50 -14.97
CA ARG A 71 2.85 3.64 -16.42
C ARG A 71 2.91 5.09 -16.88
N LYS A 72 2.35 6.03 -16.11
CA LYS A 72 2.34 7.47 -16.39
C LYS A 72 3.76 8.06 -16.46
N ILE A 73 4.70 7.55 -15.65
CA ILE A 73 6.11 7.94 -15.69
C ILE A 73 6.99 7.09 -16.64
N GLY A 74 6.37 6.16 -17.39
CA GLY A 74 7.03 5.42 -18.46
C GLY A 74 7.60 4.04 -18.09
N HIS A 75 7.34 3.55 -16.89
CA HIS A 75 7.87 2.27 -16.38
C HIS A 75 6.78 1.21 -16.29
N TYR A 76 7.13 -0.06 -16.46
CA TYR A 76 6.15 -1.16 -16.36
C TYR A 76 5.88 -1.50 -14.90
N ALA A 77 4.60 -1.66 -14.55
CA ALA A 77 4.22 -2.14 -13.24
C ALA A 77 4.55 -3.63 -13.13
N PRO A 78 5.28 -4.08 -12.07
CA PRO A 78 5.36 -5.50 -11.77
C PRO A 78 3.95 -6.02 -11.48
N ALA A 79 3.67 -7.26 -11.89
CA ALA A 79 2.32 -7.84 -11.78
C ALA A 79 2.34 -9.36 -11.56
N THR A 80 3.33 -9.85 -10.80
CA THR A 80 3.41 -11.27 -10.46
C THR A 80 3.70 -11.44 -8.98
N MET A 81 3.08 -12.44 -8.36
CA MET A 81 3.24 -12.72 -6.92
C MET A 81 4.71 -12.93 -6.54
N LYS A 82 5.49 -13.63 -7.38
CA LYS A 82 6.92 -13.84 -7.14
C LYS A 82 7.67 -12.51 -6.98
N ILE A 83 7.45 -11.56 -7.89
CA ILE A 83 8.11 -10.25 -7.85
C ILE A 83 7.62 -9.45 -6.66
N TYR A 84 6.32 -9.49 -6.34
CA TYR A 84 5.80 -8.77 -5.17
C TYR A 84 6.44 -9.27 -3.87
N LEU A 85 6.58 -10.59 -3.69
CA LEU A 85 7.24 -11.16 -2.53
C LEU A 85 8.75 -10.86 -2.46
N GLU A 86 9.40 -10.59 -3.59
CA GLU A 86 10.81 -10.15 -3.63
C GLU A 86 10.96 -8.66 -3.28
N LEU A 87 9.94 -7.84 -3.53
CA LEU A 87 10.00 -6.38 -3.40
C LEU A 87 9.38 -5.85 -2.10
N THR A 88 8.38 -6.53 -1.55
CA THR A 88 7.64 -6.06 -0.37
C THR A 88 8.54 -5.97 0.86
N HIS A 89 8.27 -4.98 1.70
CA HIS A 89 8.86 -4.85 3.03
C HIS A 89 7.95 -5.45 4.12
N LEU A 90 6.75 -5.90 3.74
CA LEU A 90 5.78 -6.50 4.65
C LEU A 90 6.07 -7.98 4.85
N THR A 91 5.70 -8.49 6.03
CA THR A 91 5.66 -9.93 6.26
C THR A 91 4.28 -10.46 5.90
N GLU A 92 4.19 -11.31 4.87
CA GLU A 92 2.93 -11.84 4.36
C GLU A 92 2.15 -12.64 5.42
N TYR A 93 2.87 -13.45 6.21
CA TYR A 93 2.29 -14.28 7.26
C TYR A 93 2.79 -13.87 8.65
N SER A 94 1.87 -13.72 9.59
CA SER A 94 2.17 -13.51 11.01
C SER A 94 1.48 -14.57 11.86
N ASP A 95 2.11 -14.91 12.98
CA ASP A 95 1.51 -15.80 13.98
C ASP A 95 0.49 -15.00 14.80
N ARG A 96 -0.74 -14.93 14.29
CA ARG A 96 -1.87 -14.20 14.88
C ARG A 96 -3.06 -15.12 15.13
N THR A 97 -3.97 -14.71 16.01
CA THR A 97 -5.28 -15.35 16.15
C THR A 97 -6.22 -14.92 15.02
N ASN A 98 -7.19 -15.77 14.69
CA ASN A 98 -8.23 -15.48 13.69
C ASN A 98 -9.43 -14.70 14.26
N ASP A 99 -9.26 -14.02 15.38
CA ASP A 99 -10.25 -13.07 15.88
C ASP A 99 -10.04 -11.69 15.24
N GLY A 100 -11.03 -10.81 15.37
CA GLY A 100 -10.98 -9.48 14.76
C GLY A 100 -9.79 -8.63 15.22
N LEU A 101 -9.44 -8.67 16.51
CA LEU A 101 -8.35 -7.87 17.07
C LEU A 101 -6.97 -8.38 16.61
N GLY A 102 -6.82 -9.70 16.45
CA GLY A 102 -5.63 -10.34 15.91
C GLY A 102 -5.34 -9.87 14.47
N TYR A 103 -6.35 -9.91 13.60
CA TYR A 103 -6.23 -9.37 12.25
C TYR A 103 -6.00 -7.85 12.24
N MET A 104 -6.76 -7.09 13.02
CA MET A 104 -6.59 -5.63 13.11
C MET A 104 -5.18 -5.23 13.54
N LYS A 105 -4.58 -5.92 14.51
CA LYS A 105 -3.22 -5.61 14.96
C LYS A 105 -2.17 -5.88 13.88
N ASP A 106 -2.32 -6.98 13.14
CA ASP A 106 -1.43 -7.34 12.03
C ASP A 106 -1.53 -6.31 10.90
N LEU A 107 -2.76 -5.99 10.45
CA LEU A 107 -2.99 -5.02 9.38
C LEU A 107 -2.58 -3.60 9.77
N LEU A 108 -2.79 -3.20 11.03
CA LEU A 108 -2.37 -1.89 11.53
C LEU A 108 -0.86 -1.69 11.38
N SER A 109 -0.06 -2.70 11.75
CA SER A 109 1.40 -2.64 11.63
C SER A 109 1.84 -2.42 10.17
N ASP A 110 1.15 -3.04 9.22
CA ASP A 110 1.44 -2.90 7.79
C ASP A 110 1.05 -1.51 7.28
N HIS A 111 -0.14 -0.99 7.65
CA HIS A 111 -0.52 0.37 7.30
C HIS A 111 0.49 1.39 7.84
N GLU A 112 0.93 1.24 9.09
CA GLU A 112 1.91 2.14 9.70
C GLU A 112 3.28 2.06 9.01
N SER A 113 3.70 0.85 8.61
CA SER A 113 4.93 0.66 7.81
C SER A 113 4.85 1.34 6.44
N ILE A 114 3.70 1.23 5.75
CA ILE A 114 3.45 1.92 4.48
C ILE A 114 3.45 3.44 4.68
N ILE A 115 2.80 3.96 5.73
CA ILE A 115 2.78 5.41 6.03
C ILE A 115 4.20 5.95 6.19
N GLU A 116 5.06 5.26 6.95
CA GLU A 116 6.46 5.65 7.12
C GLU A 116 7.23 5.61 5.79
N PHE A 117 7.03 4.56 4.99
CA PHE A 117 7.64 4.44 3.66
C PHE A 117 7.23 5.60 2.73
N LEU A 118 5.93 5.91 2.66
CA LEU A 118 5.41 7.00 1.84
C LEU A 118 5.99 8.33 2.31
N ARG A 119 5.91 8.62 3.62
CA ARG A 119 6.42 9.86 4.20
C ARG A 119 7.90 10.07 3.89
N GLY A 120 8.70 9.01 3.97
CA GLY A 120 10.12 9.05 3.64
C GLY A 120 10.41 9.35 2.16
N ASN A 121 9.49 9.05 1.25
CA ASN A 121 9.67 9.23 -0.19
C ASN A 121 9.08 10.55 -0.73
N ILE A 122 8.22 11.26 0.02
CA ILE A 122 7.62 12.55 -0.42
C ILE A 122 8.71 13.55 -0.84
N THR A 123 9.60 13.93 0.08
CA THR A 123 10.64 14.93 -0.21
C THR A 123 11.64 14.46 -1.27
N PRO A 124 12.17 13.22 -1.24
CA PRO A 124 13.03 12.72 -2.31
C PRO A 124 12.38 12.80 -3.69
N PHE A 125 11.10 12.42 -3.84
CA PHE A 125 10.43 12.47 -5.12
C PHE A 125 10.31 13.90 -5.65
N ALA A 126 9.90 14.85 -4.80
CA ALA A 126 9.78 16.25 -5.19
C ALA A 126 11.14 16.92 -5.47
N GLU A 127 12.09 16.79 -4.55
CA GLU A 127 13.28 17.64 -4.54
C GLU A 127 14.50 16.98 -5.19
N GLU A 128 14.71 15.68 -5.00
CA GLU A 128 15.83 14.94 -5.60
C GLU A 128 15.50 14.51 -7.03
N TYR A 129 14.35 13.85 -7.21
CA TYR A 129 13.96 13.29 -8.50
C TYR A 129 13.16 14.25 -9.40
N LYS A 130 12.76 15.41 -8.86
CA LYS A 130 11.98 16.44 -9.59
C LYS A 130 10.62 15.94 -10.09
N ASP A 131 10.08 14.91 -9.46
CA ASP A 131 8.77 14.34 -9.75
C ASP A 131 7.73 14.77 -8.71
N TYR A 132 7.38 16.06 -8.76
CA TYR A 132 6.34 16.64 -7.90
C TYR A 132 4.99 15.95 -8.07
N GLY A 133 4.69 15.42 -9.26
CA GLY A 133 3.43 14.71 -9.51
C GLY A 133 3.36 13.38 -8.77
N THR A 134 4.48 12.65 -8.65
CA THR A 134 4.49 11.42 -7.85
C THR A 134 4.53 11.76 -6.36
N SER A 135 5.27 12.80 -5.96
CA SER A 135 5.29 13.29 -4.58
C SER A 135 3.88 13.65 -4.08
N ASP A 136 3.11 14.41 -4.87
CA ASP A 136 1.73 14.78 -4.54
C ASP A 136 0.83 13.55 -4.46
N PHE A 137 0.92 12.66 -5.45
CA PHE A 137 0.19 11.39 -5.48
C PHE A 137 0.42 10.55 -4.22
N ILE A 138 1.67 10.31 -3.81
CA ILE A 138 1.96 9.50 -2.63
C ILE A 138 1.61 10.21 -1.31
N THR A 139 1.50 11.54 -1.31
CA THR A 139 1.04 12.30 -0.15
C THR A 139 -0.44 12.02 0.11
N GLY A 140 -1.29 12.08 -0.93
CA GLY A 140 -2.70 11.72 -0.80
C GLY A 140 -2.92 10.24 -0.47
N LEU A 141 -2.08 9.35 -1.02
CA LEU A 141 -2.11 7.94 -0.66
C LEU A 141 -1.76 7.73 0.82
N MET A 142 -0.76 8.44 1.34
CA MET A 142 -0.39 8.39 2.76
C MET A 142 -1.54 8.80 3.67
N GLU A 143 -2.25 9.90 3.37
CA GLU A 143 -3.43 10.33 4.16
C GLU A 143 -4.51 9.25 4.19
N THR A 144 -4.71 8.55 3.07
CA THR A 144 -5.67 7.44 2.98
C THR A 144 -5.28 6.28 3.91
N HIS A 145 -3.99 5.91 3.99
CA HIS A 145 -3.53 4.91 4.96
C HIS A 145 -3.62 5.41 6.39
N GLU A 146 -3.38 6.70 6.65
CA GLU A 146 -3.54 7.28 7.99
C GLU A 146 -4.98 7.18 8.50
N GLU A 147 -5.97 7.39 7.61
CA GLU A 147 -7.39 7.20 7.91
C GLU A 147 -7.72 5.73 8.23
N MET A 148 -7.33 4.79 7.36
CA MET A 148 -7.54 3.35 7.59
C MET A 148 -6.88 2.88 8.90
N ALA A 149 -5.64 3.31 9.15
CA ALA A 149 -4.91 2.99 10.38
C ALA A 149 -5.59 3.61 11.61
N TRP A 150 -6.14 4.81 11.52
CA TRP A 150 -6.90 5.43 12.62
C TRP A 150 -8.15 4.64 12.97
N MET A 151 -8.93 4.21 11.98
CA MET A 151 -10.12 3.39 12.20
C MET A 151 -9.74 2.10 12.95
N ILE A 152 -8.63 1.46 12.58
CA ILE A 152 -8.14 0.26 13.26
C ILE A 152 -7.64 0.58 14.68
N ARG A 153 -6.82 1.63 14.86
CA ARG A 153 -6.29 2.03 16.18
C ARG A 153 -7.38 2.29 17.21
N SER A 154 -8.56 2.74 16.76
CA SER A 154 -9.71 3.01 17.64
C SER A 154 -10.21 1.78 18.40
N TYR A 155 -9.91 0.56 17.93
CA TYR A 155 -10.25 -0.69 18.64
C TYR A 155 -9.31 -1.04 19.80
N PHE A 156 -8.16 -0.36 19.91
CA PHE A 156 -7.13 -0.63 20.93
C PHE A 156 -7.00 0.49 21.97
N ARG A 157 -7.96 1.41 22.03
CA ARG A 157 -7.99 2.54 22.97
C ARG A 157 -9.00 2.36 24.08
#